data_AF-A0A6M1PN16-F1
#
_entry.id   AF-A0A6M1PN16-F1
#
_cell.length_a   1.000
_cell.length_b   1.000
_cell.length_c   1.000
_cell.angle_alpha   90.00
_cell.angle_beta   90.00
_cell.angle_gamma   90.00
#
_symmetry.space_group_name_H-M   'P 1'
#
loop_
_entity.id
_entity.type
_entity.pdbx_description
1 polymer ?
#
loop_
_entity_poly.entity_id
_entity_poly.type
_entity_poly.pdbx_seq_one_letter_code
_entity_poly.pdbx_strand_id
1 'polypeptide(L)'
;MYEESTLRFDGNGWIKFQRTCEISNNFTYEFWVKAEEEQILDEERNTGTDGISGRKFLVGPDFYPVGSAGCGISVGTNGISVFEHCVNHLPARLVFAHDFSEWQHVAVICDNKKLRLYINGTGVKGESMSTNVEHIIPSLCLGGNMYGTFKGQVREFRLWSSVRSAEEIRDYMYSKLDGEEAGLYFYRDPSRSIAVINGIKRTFAASIVMPSYNRCPLNYFSLLSLERQQFPLQQLEVIFLDDGSTDPTPVVYYSVYPEYSFIYVQQLKSRGRSKIRNIGTSIAVGHTLLFVDAEMICGPDFVMNHVNHHQSGENKVVSGAMRSRLLYTMTGPGYSSGQKAAISSLYAGHPIAAPIVERLMQGDETPVQLLPFEMMFDPGHLNYWSNKNGFFENILQTYGSRFKLFNYAWVNLITNNVSMTKRFYDELGGFEEYFEGFGWEDWELGYRAARNGAIFIHDDALVNYHQEHPVSSDNHIDARWNFIKLCEKYPHEMEIKLFVLTMVPDFATLPVLSDYLSDYNNIRAIYKNRFKSLHHYLNQTLDLMIASLRYNNSVALPIARPASWYEEEKAVSEDIAAVKEMGVFPKLVELYERVSKYYY
;
A
#
# COMPACT_ATOMS: atom_id res chain seq x y z
N MET A 1 8.78 -5.15 5.08
CA MET A 1 9.53 -6.20 4.37
C MET A 1 10.92 -5.72 3.91
N TYR A 2 11.47 -4.64 4.45
CA TYR A 2 12.90 -4.31 4.42
C TYR A 2 13.22 -3.56 5.73
N GLU A 3 14.13 -4.06 6.55
CA GLU A 3 14.85 -3.28 7.59
C GLU A 3 16.33 -3.31 7.20
N GLU A 4 16.95 -2.17 6.86
CA GLU A 4 18.36 -2.11 6.46
C GLU A 4 18.78 -3.19 5.43
N SER A 5 18.16 -3.25 4.25
CA SER A 5 18.38 -4.30 3.21
C SER A 5 17.85 -5.73 3.52
N THR A 6 17.04 -5.91 4.59
CA THR A 6 16.52 -7.24 5.02
C THR A 6 15.09 -7.53 4.59
N LEU A 7 14.90 -8.41 3.60
CA LEU A 7 13.60 -9.02 3.31
C LEU A 7 13.14 -9.89 4.49
N ARG A 8 11.91 -9.68 4.97
CA ARG A 8 11.30 -10.50 6.03
C ARG A 8 10.02 -11.17 5.53
N PHE A 9 9.98 -12.49 5.57
CA PHE A 9 8.80 -13.28 5.26
C PHE A 9 8.24 -13.87 6.54
N ASP A 10 6.94 -13.75 6.73
CA ASP A 10 6.22 -14.20 7.93
C ASP A 10 5.46 -15.52 7.71
N GLY A 11 5.72 -16.20 6.60
CA GLY A 11 5.01 -17.41 6.18
C GLY A 11 3.63 -17.15 5.58
N ASN A 12 3.23 -15.90 5.32
CA ASN A 12 1.88 -15.57 4.82
C ASN A 12 1.82 -15.17 3.35
N GLY A 13 2.94 -15.13 2.62
CA GLY A 13 2.91 -14.66 1.24
C GLY A 13 4.24 -14.68 0.52
N TRP A 14 4.25 -14.21 -0.71
CA TRP A 14 5.41 -14.15 -1.59
C TRP A 14 5.40 -12.92 -2.49
N ILE A 15 6.54 -12.65 -3.12
CA ILE A 15 6.77 -11.58 -4.08
C ILE A 15 7.22 -12.21 -5.40
N LYS A 16 6.61 -11.82 -6.51
CA LYS A 16 7.06 -12.18 -7.87
C LYS A 16 7.57 -10.94 -8.59
N PHE A 17 8.83 -10.96 -9.00
CA PHE A 17 9.48 -9.81 -9.67
C PHE A 17 9.48 -9.88 -11.19
N GLN A 18 9.57 -11.08 -11.75
CA GLN A 18 9.59 -11.31 -13.19
C GLN A 18 8.85 -12.60 -13.52
N ARG A 19 8.19 -12.62 -14.67
CA ARG A 19 7.49 -13.83 -15.16
C ARG A 19 8.38 -14.74 -15.99
N THR A 20 9.27 -14.13 -16.76
CA THR A 20 10.14 -14.84 -17.70
C THR A 20 11.58 -14.58 -17.34
N CYS A 21 12.39 -15.63 -17.45
CA CYS A 21 13.83 -15.55 -17.30
C CYS A 21 14.48 -16.05 -18.58
N GLU A 22 15.44 -15.29 -19.11
CA GLU A 22 16.10 -15.61 -20.39
C GLU A 22 17.33 -16.51 -20.22
N ILE A 23 17.80 -16.68 -18.98
CA ILE A 23 18.94 -17.53 -18.65
C ILE A 23 18.45 -18.93 -18.26
N SER A 24 19.22 -19.94 -18.65
CA SER A 24 18.97 -21.33 -18.27
C SER A 24 20.27 -22.10 -18.16
N ASN A 25 20.25 -23.18 -17.38
CA ASN A 25 21.32 -24.18 -17.20
C ASN A 25 22.64 -23.68 -16.58
N ASN A 26 22.91 -22.38 -16.63
CA ASN A 26 24.11 -21.74 -16.09
C ASN A 26 23.69 -20.47 -15.33
N PHE A 27 23.71 -20.53 -14.00
CA PHE A 27 23.38 -19.40 -13.14
C PHE A 27 23.82 -19.67 -11.70
N THR A 28 23.87 -18.62 -10.89
CA THR A 28 24.15 -18.74 -9.46
C THR A 28 23.17 -17.89 -8.66
N TYR A 29 22.50 -18.50 -7.67
CA TYR A 29 21.85 -17.76 -6.60
C TYR A 29 22.84 -17.49 -5.48
N GLU A 30 22.86 -16.28 -4.94
CA GLU A 30 23.55 -15.94 -3.69
C GLU A 30 22.63 -15.13 -2.78
N PHE A 31 22.62 -15.44 -1.48
CA PHE A 31 21.87 -14.69 -0.48
C PHE A 31 22.33 -15.03 0.93
N TRP A 32 22.06 -14.13 1.87
CA TRP A 32 22.10 -14.43 3.29
C TRP A 32 20.70 -14.83 3.76
N VAL A 33 20.60 -15.86 4.59
CA VAL A 33 19.32 -16.35 5.11
C VAL A 33 19.39 -16.67 6.60
N LYS A 34 18.31 -16.38 7.31
CA LYS A 34 18.01 -16.85 8.67
C LYS A 34 16.57 -17.37 8.69
N ALA A 35 16.39 -18.67 8.86
CA ALA A 35 15.09 -19.34 8.86
C ALA A 35 14.47 -19.38 10.28
N GLU A 36 13.15 -19.41 10.35
CA GLU A 36 12.41 -19.44 11.62
C GLU A 36 11.59 -20.73 11.84
N GLU A 37 11.48 -21.58 10.82
CA GLU A 37 10.72 -22.83 10.88
C GLU A 37 11.50 -23.99 10.25
N GLU A 38 11.30 -25.20 10.76
CA GLU A 38 11.81 -26.41 10.12
C GLU A 38 11.10 -26.67 8.80
N GLN A 39 11.81 -27.35 7.90
CA GLN A 39 11.26 -27.86 6.67
C GLN A 39 11.33 -29.39 6.60
N ILE A 40 10.61 -29.96 5.65
CA ILE A 40 10.74 -31.37 5.29
C ILE A 40 11.96 -31.52 4.37
N LEU A 41 12.92 -32.35 4.78
CA LEU A 41 14.08 -32.73 3.97
C LEU A 41 13.73 -34.00 3.20
N ASP A 42 13.36 -33.83 1.93
CA ASP A 42 13.02 -34.92 1.02
C ASP A 42 14.24 -35.80 0.68
N GLU A 43 13.98 -36.99 0.16
CA GLU A 43 15.02 -37.78 -0.49
C GLU A 43 15.41 -37.13 -1.83
N GLU A 44 16.71 -37.14 -2.15
CA GLU A 44 17.17 -36.67 -3.45
C GLU A 44 16.67 -37.60 -4.57
N ARG A 45 15.97 -37.03 -5.56
CA ARG A 45 15.40 -37.74 -6.71
C ARG A 45 15.60 -36.93 -7.98
N ASN A 46 15.38 -37.55 -9.14
CA ASN A 46 15.35 -36.88 -10.45
C ASN A 46 13.97 -36.94 -11.12
N THR A 47 12.96 -37.45 -10.42
CA THR A 47 11.54 -37.51 -10.82
C THR A 47 10.69 -37.55 -9.54
N GLY A 48 9.44 -37.09 -9.61
CA GLY A 48 8.51 -37.17 -8.48
C GLY A 48 7.86 -35.82 -8.20
N THR A 49 6.97 -35.74 -7.22
CA THR A 49 6.23 -34.51 -6.87
C THR A 49 6.30 -34.22 -5.38
N ASP A 50 7.47 -34.48 -4.76
CA ASP A 50 7.63 -34.43 -3.31
C ASP A 50 7.40 -33.01 -2.73
N GLY A 51 7.66 -31.96 -3.53
CA GLY A 51 7.58 -30.57 -3.10
C GLY A 51 6.20 -29.90 -3.14
N ILE A 52 5.10 -30.62 -3.40
CA ILE A 52 3.77 -30.01 -3.65
C ILE A 52 3.03 -29.50 -2.40
N SER A 53 3.52 -29.79 -1.20
CA SER A 53 2.85 -29.37 0.04
C SER A 53 3.82 -29.17 1.19
N GLY A 54 3.62 -28.11 1.98
CA GLY A 54 4.31 -27.90 3.25
C GLY A 54 5.78 -27.53 3.15
N ARG A 55 6.31 -27.21 1.97
CA ARG A 55 7.70 -26.78 1.80
C ARG A 55 7.89 -25.31 2.18
N LYS A 56 9.11 -24.96 2.57
CA LYS A 56 9.48 -23.63 3.06
C LYS A 56 10.25 -22.88 1.97
N PHE A 57 9.59 -22.71 0.82
CA PHE A 57 10.21 -22.12 -0.37
C PHE A 57 10.63 -20.67 -0.12
N LEU A 58 11.93 -20.44 0.01
CA LEU A 58 12.50 -19.10 -0.08
C LEU A 58 12.45 -18.62 -1.54
N VAL A 59 12.84 -19.49 -2.48
CA VAL A 59 12.62 -19.30 -3.91
C VAL A 59 11.57 -20.31 -4.33
N GLY A 60 10.35 -19.85 -4.56
CA GLY A 60 9.25 -20.66 -5.09
C GLY A 60 9.54 -21.03 -6.54
N PRO A 61 9.56 -22.33 -6.91
CA PRO A 61 9.84 -22.71 -8.28
C PRO A 61 8.67 -22.37 -9.20
N ASP A 62 8.94 -21.58 -10.24
CA ASP A 62 7.97 -21.27 -11.29
C ASP A 62 7.65 -22.51 -12.12
N PHE A 63 6.41 -22.62 -12.59
CA PHE A 63 5.97 -23.74 -13.42
C PHE A 63 6.41 -23.55 -14.87
N TYR A 64 6.96 -24.60 -15.47
CA TYR A 64 7.26 -24.66 -16.90
C TYR A 64 6.63 -25.90 -17.57
N PRO A 65 6.31 -25.82 -18.88
CA PRO A 65 5.91 -26.98 -19.67
C PRO A 65 6.99 -28.06 -19.75
N VAL A 66 6.62 -29.25 -20.25
CA VAL A 66 7.54 -30.38 -20.45
C VAL A 66 8.81 -29.94 -21.19
N GLY A 67 9.97 -30.36 -20.70
CA GLY A 67 11.29 -30.04 -21.25
C GLY A 67 12.03 -28.96 -20.46
N SER A 68 11.32 -28.04 -19.81
CA SER A 68 11.90 -26.99 -18.95
C SER A 68 11.39 -27.10 -17.52
N ALA A 69 12.19 -26.72 -16.53
CA ALA A 69 11.78 -26.70 -15.14
C ALA A 69 12.27 -25.45 -14.41
N GLY A 70 11.42 -24.87 -13.55
CA GLY A 70 11.79 -23.78 -12.68
C GLY A 70 12.64 -24.28 -11.49
N CYS A 71 13.72 -23.58 -11.18
CA CYS A 71 14.57 -23.86 -10.03
C CYS A 71 14.01 -23.17 -8.79
N GLY A 72 13.76 -23.93 -7.73
CA GLY A 72 13.27 -23.45 -6.45
C GLY A 72 14.20 -23.84 -5.31
N ILE A 73 14.16 -23.09 -4.22
CA ILE A 73 14.99 -23.30 -3.05
C ILE A 73 14.10 -23.23 -1.81
N SER A 74 14.00 -24.34 -1.09
CA SER A 74 13.33 -24.42 0.20
C SER A 74 14.36 -24.39 1.31
N VAL A 75 14.17 -23.52 2.31
CA VAL A 75 15.08 -23.33 3.45
C VAL A 75 14.28 -23.40 4.73
N GLY A 76 14.75 -24.19 5.69
CA GLY A 76 14.21 -24.24 7.04
C GLY A 76 15.37 -24.27 8.04
N THR A 77 15.08 -24.14 9.33
CA THR A 77 16.10 -24.14 10.39
C THR A 77 16.97 -25.40 10.37
N ASN A 78 16.45 -26.52 9.86
CA ASN A 78 17.11 -27.82 9.82
C ASN A 78 17.81 -28.17 8.48
N GLY A 79 17.71 -27.34 7.44
CA GLY A 79 18.45 -27.58 6.20
C GLY A 79 17.97 -26.78 4.99
N ILE A 80 18.44 -27.20 3.81
CA ILE A 80 18.14 -26.60 2.51
C ILE A 80 17.89 -27.68 1.45
N SER A 81 16.93 -27.43 0.56
CA SER A 81 16.55 -28.31 -0.55
C SER A 81 16.35 -27.51 -1.83
N VAL A 82 16.90 -27.98 -2.95
CA VAL A 82 16.75 -27.38 -4.29
C VAL A 82 15.81 -28.23 -5.13
N PHE A 83 14.81 -27.62 -5.75
CA PHE A 83 13.74 -28.28 -6.50
C PHE A 83 13.71 -27.87 -7.96
N GLU A 84 13.16 -28.74 -8.80
CA GLU A 84 12.84 -28.49 -10.22
C GLU A 84 11.33 -28.59 -10.42
N HIS A 85 10.66 -27.60 -11.03
CA HIS A 85 9.21 -27.63 -11.23
C HIS A 85 8.79 -27.62 -12.70
N CYS A 86 8.16 -28.71 -13.14
CA CYS A 86 7.45 -28.81 -14.41
C CYS A 86 6.27 -29.79 -14.32
N VAL A 87 5.69 -30.16 -15.46
CA VAL A 87 4.52 -31.05 -15.53
C VAL A 87 4.80 -32.38 -14.83
N ASN A 88 4.04 -32.69 -13.77
CA ASN A 88 4.18 -33.90 -12.93
C ASN A 88 5.59 -34.11 -12.35
N HIS A 89 6.33 -33.01 -12.12
CA HIS A 89 7.72 -33.03 -11.69
C HIS A 89 7.99 -31.87 -10.73
N LEU A 90 8.20 -32.22 -9.47
CA LEU A 90 8.65 -31.37 -8.38
C LEU A 90 9.58 -32.13 -7.40
N PRO A 91 10.64 -32.83 -7.86
CA PRO A 91 11.55 -33.55 -6.98
C PRO A 91 12.55 -32.61 -6.30
N ALA A 92 13.01 -32.98 -5.12
CA ALA A 92 14.20 -32.39 -4.51
C ALA A 92 15.46 -32.98 -5.18
N ARG A 93 16.28 -32.12 -5.78
CA ARG A 93 17.47 -32.49 -6.57
C ARG A 93 18.77 -32.44 -5.77
N LEU A 94 18.79 -31.60 -4.75
CA LEU A 94 19.89 -31.44 -3.80
C LEU A 94 19.28 -31.16 -2.44
N VAL A 95 19.66 -31.96 -1.44
CA VAL A 95 19.18 -31.81 -0.05
C VAL A 95 20.36 -31.86 0.89
N PHE A 96 20.41 -30.92 1.83
CA PHE A 96 21.50 -30.81 2.79
C PHE A 96 20.98 -30.37 4.16
N ALA A 97 21.21 -31.22 5.17
CA ALA A 97 20.90 -30.91 6.56
C ALA A 97 21.96 -29.93 7.10
N HIS A 98 21.51 -28.79 7.60
CA HIS A 98 22.36 -27.73 8.13
C HIS A 98 21.54 -26.77 8.98
N ASP A 99 22.16 -26.15 9.98
CA ASP A 99 21.48 -25.20 10.85
C ASP A 99 21.40 -23.81 10.18
N PHE A 100 20.18 -23.38 9.85
CA PHE A 100 19.90 -22.04 9.32
C PHE A 100 19.11 -21.17 10.31
N SER A 101 19.09 -21.53 11.60
CA SER A 101 18.48 -20.71 12.65
C SER A 101 19.23 -19.39 12.91
N GLU A 102 20.49 -19.32 12.49
CA GLU A 102 21.31 -18.10 12.45
C GLU A 102 21.71 -17.72 11.03
N TRP A 103 22.22 -16.50 10.85
CA TRP A 103 22.61 -15.98 9.53
C TRP A 103 23.67 -16.85 8.86
N GLN A 104 23.31 -17.44 7.72
CA GLN A 104 24.24 -18.16 6.84
C GLN A 104 24.24 -17.53 5.46
N HIS A 105 25.42 -17.47 4.83
CA HIS A 105 25.52 -17.20 3.40
C HIS A 105 25.32 -18.48 2.61
N VAL A 106 24.48 -18.43 1.58
CA VAL A 106 24.17 -19.55 0.69
C VAL A 106 24.51 -19.15 -0.73
N ALA A 107 25.21 -20.03 -1.45
CA ALA A 107 25.28 -19.98 -2.91
C ALA A 107 24.81 -21.30 -3.52
N VAL A 108 23.83 -21.23 -4.42
CA VAL A 108 23.34 -22.38 -5.21
C VAL A 108 23.74 -22.16 -6.66
N ILE A 109 24.65 -22.99 -7.15
CA ILE A 109 25.19 -22.91 -8.51
C ILE A 109 24.51 -23.96 -9.37
N CYS A 110 24.03 -23.56 -10.54
CA CYS A 110 23.67 -24.44 -11.64
C CYS A 110 24.73 -24.27 -12.74
N ASP A 111 25.51 -25.31 -13.03
CA ASP A 111 26.57 -25.30 -14.06
C ASP A 111 26.32 -26.45 -15.04
N ASN A 112 25.89 -26.09 -16.24
CA ASN A 112 25.39 -27.03 -17.25
C ASN A 112 24.42 -28.07 -16.63
N LYS A 113 23.41 -27.57 -15.90
CA LYS A 113 22.38 -28.33 -15.17
C LYS A 113 22.84 -29.06 -13.91
N LYS A 114 24.12 -28.98 -13.55
CA LYS A 114 24.63 -29.63 -12.33
C LYS A 114 24.56 -28.68 -11.14
N LEU A 115 23.87 -29.10 -10.09
CA LEU A 115 23.74 -28.30 -8.87
C LEU A 115 24.94 -28.46 -7.93
N ARG A 116 25.40 -27.35 -7.36
CA ARG A 116 26.35 -27.30 -6.24
C ARG A 116 25.88 -26.30 -5.18
N LEU A 117 26.13 -26.62 -3.93
CA LEU A 117 25.78 -25.81 -2.77
C LEU A 117 27.04 -25.40 -2.03
N TYR A 118 27.12 -24.10 -1.74
CA TYR A 118 28.12 -23.51 -0.86
C TYR A 118 27.42 -22.86 0.33
N ILE A 119 28.01 -23.04 1.51
CA ILE A 119 27.60 -22.38 2.74
C ILE A 119 28.81 -21.63 3.30
N ASN A 120 28.64 -20.33 3.59
CA ASN A 120 29.71 -19.45 4.08
C ASN A 120 30.99 -19.53 3.25
N GLY A 121 30.83 -19.56 1.91
CA GLY A 121 31.94 -19.61 0.96
C GLY A 121 32.64 -20.98 0.84
N THR A 122 32.16 -22.01 1.54
CA THR A 122 32.71 -23.37 1.47
C THR A 122 31.76 -24.29 0.71
N GLY A 123 32.27 -25.04 -0.27
CA GLY A 123 31.47 -26.03 -1.00
C GLY A 123 31.14 -27.22 -0.12
N VAL A 124 29.85 -27.49 0.09
CA VAL A 124 29.37 -28.52 1.04
C VAL A 124 28.70 -29.71 0.35
N LYS A 125 28.13 -29.51 -0.84
CA LYS A 125 27.35 -30.54 -1.53
C LYS A 125 27.31 -30.30 -3.05
N GLY A 126 27.31 -31.39 -3.82
CA GLY A 126 26.92 -31.40 -5.23
C GLY A 126 25.72 -32.33 -5.42
N GLU A 127 25.01 -32.21 -6.54
CA GLU A 127 23.93 -33.14 -6.88
C GLU A 127 24.43 -34.59 -6.94
N SER A 128 23.58 -35.53 -6.52
CA SER A 128 23.87 -36.96 -6.52
C SER A 128 23.41 -37.68 -7.79
N MET A 129 22.47 -37.09 -8.52
CA MET A 129 21.87 -37.62 -9.74
C MET A 129 21.77 -36.50 -10.76
N SER A 130 21.67 -36.81 -12.06
CA SER A 130 21.43 -35.80 -13.10
C SER A 130 19.93 -35.55 -13.31
N THR A 131 19.59 -34.32 -13.72
CA THR A 131 18.24 -33.95 -14.11
C THR A 131 17.80 -34.69 -15.38
N ASN A 132 16.49 -34.92 -15.50
CA ASN A 132 15.84 -35.42 -16.71
C ASN A 132 15.29 -34.30 -17.61
N VAL A 133 15.41 -33.03 -17.21
CA VAL A 133 14.94 -31.88 -18.00
C VAL A 133 16.03 -31.31 -18.92
N GLU A 134 15.59 -30.65 -20.00
CA GLU A 134 16.48 -30.03 -20.99
C GLU A 134 16.97 -28.67 -20.51
N HIS A 135 16.09 -27.91 -19.86
CA HIS A 135 16.37 -26.57 -19.36
C HIS A 135 15.98 -26.40 -17.89
N ILE A 136 16.93 -26.00 -17.04
CA ILE A 136 16.67 -25.52 -15.68
C ILE A 136 16.70 -23.99 -15.71
N ILE A 137 15.63 -23.34 -15.28
CA ILE A 137 15.43 -21.90 -15.37
C ILE A 137 15.30 -21.33 -13.95
N PRO A 138 16.05 -20.29 -13.57
CA PRO A 138 15.89 -19.70 -12.24
C PRO A 138 14.54 -18.99 -12.10
N SER A 139 13.90 -19.16 -10.95
CA SER A 139 12.68 -18.47 -10.54
C SER A 139 13.00 -17.19 -9.76
N LEU A 140 12.10 -16.20 -9.83
CA LEU A 140 12.16 -14.94 -9.08
C LEU A 140 10.89 -14.70 -8.24
N CYS A 141 10.34 -15.80 -7.73
CA CYS A 141 9.24 -15.84 -6.76
C CYS A 141 9.83 -16.02 -5.35
N LEU A 142 9.93 -14.95 -4.56
CA LEU A 142 10.57 -14.95 -3.25
C LEU A 142 9.55 -15.06 -2.11
N GLY A 143 9.88 -15.85 -1.08
CA GLY A 143 9.07 -16.01 0.13
C GLY A 143 8.04 -17.14 0.09
N GLY A 144 7.85 -17.77 -1.06
CA GLY A 144 6.94 -18.90 -1.21
C GLY A 144 6.39 -19.06 -2.60
N ASN A 145 5.45 -19.99 -2.73
CA ASN A 145 4.50 -20.11 -3.83
C ASN A 145 3.26 -20.91 -3.34
N MET A 146 2.44 -21.39 -4.27
CA MET A 146 1.25 -22.19 -3.95
C MET A 146 1.52 -23.51 -3.20
N TYR A 147 2.76 -24.01 -3.17
CA TYR A 147 3.13 -25.27 -2.51
C TYR A 147 3.74 -25.07 -1.12
N GLY A 148 3.96 -23.82 -0.72
CA GLY A 148 4.34 -23.48 0.64
C GLY A 148 5.10 -22.17 0.74
N THR A 149 5.20 -21.67 1.97
CA THR A 149 5.72 -20.34 2.28
C THR A 149 6.92 -20.44 3.20
N PHE A 150 7.88 -19.53 3.00
CA PHE A 150 9.04 -19.36 3.85
C PHE A 150 8.74 -18.37 4.97
N LYS A 151 9.31 -18.66 6.14
CA LYS A 151 9.29 -17.75 7.29
C LYS A 151 10.72 -17.54 7.78
N GLY A 152 11.14 -16.29 7.77
CA GLY A 152 12.49 -15.89 8.13
C GLY A 152 12.92 -14.61 7.44
N GLN A 153 14.23 -14.39 7.44
CA GLN A 153 14.87 -13.17 6.96
C GLN A 153 15.90 -13.47 5.89
N VAL A 154 15.99 -12.59 4.88
CA VAL A 154 16.86 -12.74 3.72
C VAL A 154 17.53 -11.39 3.43
N ARG A 155 18.81 -11.39 3.09
CA ARG A 155 19.55 -10.19 2.67
C ARG A 155 20.34 -10.48 1.40
N GLU A 156 20.63 -9.42 0.66
CA GLU A 156 21.55 -9.48 -0.47
C GLU A 156 21.20 -10.58 -1.48
N PHE A 157 19.91 -10.71 -1.82
CA PHE A 157 19.48 -11.70 -2.80
C PHE A 157 19.98 -11.32 -4.19
N ARG A 158 20.80 -12.20 -4.76
CA ARG A 158 21.47 -12.04 -6.05
C ARG A 158 21.15 -13.24 -6.92
N LEU A 159 20.87 -12.96 -8.18
CA LEU A 159 20.89 -13.96 -9.24
C LEU A 159 21.93 -13.52 -10.27
N TRP A 160 22.89 -14.38 -10.52
CA TRP A 160 23.90 -14.20 -11.55
C TRP A 160 23.56 -15.07 -12.76
N SER A 161 23.77 -14.54 -13.98
CA SER A 161 23.70 -15.29 -15.24
C SER A 161 24.95 -16.14 -15.49
N SER A 162 25.94 -16.08 -14.60
CA SER A 162 27.20 -16.82 -14.68
C SER A 162 27.34 -17.85 -13.56
N VAL A 163 28.18 -18.85 -13.82
CA VAL A 163 28.64 -19.82 -12.82
C VAL A 163 29.74 -19.15 -12.00
N ARG A 164 29.48 -18.87 -10.72
CA ARG A 164 30.47 -18.25 -9.82
C ARG A 164 31.48 -19.28 -9.33
N SER A 165 32.76 -18.93 -9.29
CA SER A 165 33.81 -19.79 -8.72
C SER A 165 33.77 -19.79 -7.19
N ALA A 166 34.44 -20.75 -6.56
CA ALA A 166 34.53 -20.81 -5.11
C ALA A 166 35.27 -19.58 -4.53
N GLU A 167 36.28 -19.08 -5.22
CA GLU A 167 37.03 -17.86 -4.90
C GLU A 167 36.11 -16.65 -4.97
N GLU A 168 35.38 -16.52 -6.07
CA GLU A 168 34.43 -15.43 -6.29
C GLU A 168 33.36 -15.38 -5.19
N ILE A 169 32.79 -16.52 -4.82
CA ILE A 169 31.79 -16.57 -3.74
C ILE A 169 32.42 -16.11 -2.41
N ARG A 170 33.62 -16.61 -2.06
CA ARG A 170 34.30 -16.22 -0.81
C ARG A 170 34.64 -14.73 -0.77
N ASP A 171 35.12 -14.20 -1.88
CA ASP A 171 35.64 -12.84 -1.95
C ASP A 171 34.50 -11.80 -1.97
N TYR A 172 33.35 -12.13 -2.57
CA TYR A 172 32.25 -11.18 -2.79
C TYR A 172 31.01 -11.37 -1.90
N MET A 173 30.93 -12.41 -1.05
CA MET A 173 29.74 -12.67 -0.21
C MET A 173 29.37 -11.53 0.77
N TYR A 174 30.35 -10.73 1.17
CA TYR A 174 30.14 -9.54 2.04
C TYR A 174 30.12 -8.22 1.27
N SER A 175 30.33 -8.24 -0.05
CA SER A 175 30.37 -7.03 -0.86
C SER A 175 28.99 -6.43 -1.00
N LYS A 176 28.86 -5.11 -0.92
CA LYS A 176 27.64 -4.41 -1.34
C LYS A 176 27.74 -4.13 -2.83
N LEU A 177 26.70 -4.50 -3.58
CA LEU A 177 26.70 -4.34 -5.02
C LEU A 177 26.27 -2.92 -5.42
N ASP A 178 26.74 -2.44 -6.57
CA ASP A 178 26.32 -1.19 -7.19
C ASP A 178 25.39 -1.39 -8.40
N GLY A 179 25.22 -2.64 -8.83
CA GLY A 179 24.36 -3.06 -9.92
C GLY A 179 25.03 -3.09 -11.29
N GLU A 180 26.32 -2.75 -11.39
CA GLU A 180 27.11 -2.77 -12.63
C GLU A 180 27.95 -4.04 -12.78
N GLU A 181 27.84 -4.98 -11.85
CA GLU A 181 28.68 -6.18 -11.82
C GLU A 181 28.41 -7.09 -13.03
N ALA A 182 29.49 -7.54 -13.67
CA ALA A 182 29.39 -8.40 -14.85
C ALA A 182 28.66 -9.72 -14.52
N GLY A 183 27.58 -9.98 -15.27
CA GLY A 183 26.76 -11.18 -15.09
C GLY A 183 25.75 -11.10 -13.94
N LEU A 184 25.63 -9.98 -13.23
CA LEU A 184 24.55 -9.79 -12.26
C LEU A 184 23.23 -9.68 -13.01
N TYR A 185 22.35 -10.67 -12.89
CA TYR A 185 21.11 -10.75 -13.66
C TYR A 185 19.93 -10.10 -12.93
N PHE A 186 19.82 -10.32 -11.62
CA PHE A 186 18.81 -9.70 -10.77
C PHE A 186 19.39 -9.33 -9.40
N TYR A 187 19.13 -8.11 -8.98
CA TYR A 187 19.49 -7.57 -7.67
C TYR A 187 18.59 -6.38 -7.33
N ARG A 188 18.21 -6.22 -6.06
CA ARG A 188 17.47 -5.04 -5.60
C ARG A 188 17.96 -4.60 -4.23
N ASP A 189 18.23 -3.31 -4.11
CA ASP A 189 18.51 -2.62 -2.84
C ASP A 189 17.64 -1.36 -2.77
N PRO A 190 16.42 -1.46 -2.20
CA PRO A 190 15.49 -0.34 -2.02
C PRO A 190 16.09 0.84 -1.24
N SER A 191 17.03 0.59 -0.32
CA SER A 191 17.63 1.64 0.52
C SER A 191 18.59 2.53 -0.26
N ARG A 192 19.16 2.01 -1.33
CA ARG A 192 20.08 2.72 -2.24
C ARG A 192 19.47 2.99 -3.61
N SER A 193 18.18 2.72 -3.80
CA SER A 193 17.47 2.82 -5.08
C SER A 193 18.17 2.07 -6.23
N ILE A 194 18.74 0.90 -5.94
CA ILE A 194 19.40 0.05 -6.94
C ILE A 194 18.44 -1.06 -7.34
N ALA A 195 18.28 -1.25 -8.66
CA ALA A 195 17.63 -2.42 -9.22
C ALA A 195 18.35 -2.87 -10.49
N VAL A 196 18.63 -4.16 -10.56
CA VAL A 196 19.11 -4.86 -11.76
C VAL A 196 18.03 -5.84 -12.18
N ILE A 197 17.63 -5.75 -13.44
CA ILE A 197 16.53 -6.51 -14.03
C ILE A 197 17.01 -6.99 -15.41
N ASN A 198 17.07 -8.30 -15.60
CA ASN A 198 17.57 -8.94 -16.82
C ASN A 198 19.00 -8.49 -17.19
N GLY A 199 19.89 -8.40 -16.20
CA GLY A 199 21.28 -8.00 -16.44
C GLY A 199 21.49 -6.50 -16.64
N ILE A 200 20.44 -5.68 -16.50
CA ILE A 200 20.50 -4.24 -16.77
C ILE A 200 20.13 -3.49 -15.50
N LYS A 201 21.02 -2.60 -15.06
CA LYS A 201 20.71 -1.64 -14.01
C LYS A 201 19.64 -0.66 -14.49
N ARG A 202 18.57 -0.54 -13.71
CA ARG A 202 17.42 0.32 -13.99
C ARG A 202 17.37 1.45 -12.96
N THR A 203 17.04 2.64 -13.45
CA THR A 203 16.69 3.79 -12.61
C THR A 203 15.20 4.02 -12.74
N PHE A 204 14.48 3.94 -11.62
CA PHE A 204 13.04 4.18 -11.56
C PHE A 204 12.77 5.58 -11.01
N ALA A 205 12.00 6.38 -11.74
CA ALA A 205 11.58 7.69 -11.26
C ALA A 205 10.33 7.58 -10.37
N ALA A 206 9.51 6.54 -10.60
CA ALA A 206 8.26 6.32 -9.89
C ALA A 206 8.05 4.85 -9.55
N SER A 207 7.56 4.61 -8.32
CA SER A 207 6.99 3.34 -7.89
C SER A 207 5.52 3.56 -7.54
N ILE A 208 4.62 2.92 -8.28
CA ILE A 208 3.20 2.88 -7.93
C ILE A 208 2.99 1.74 -6.92
N VAL A 209 2.40 2.06 -5.78
CA VAL A 209 2.02 1.12 -4.72
C VAL A 209 0.52 0.92 -4.79
N MET A 210 0.10 -0.26 -5.26
CA MET A 210 -1.29 -0.54 -5.63
C MET A 210 -1.90 -1.68 -4.79
N PRO A 211 -2.55 -1.37 -3.65
CA PRO A 211 -3.29 -2.35 -2.86
C PRO A 211 -4.55 -2.85 -3.59
N SER A 212 -4.78 -4.16 -3.52
CA SER A 212 -5.97 -4.83 -4.04
C SER A 212 -6.47 -5.86 -3.03
N TYR A 213 -7.79 -5.83 -2.78
CA TYR A 213 -8.49 -6.88 -2.04
C TYR A 213 -9.88 -7.06 -2.65
N ASN A 214 -10.10 -8.18 -3.32
CA ASN A 214 -11.35 -8.50 -4.00
C ASN A 214 -11.82 -7.38 -4.96
N ARG A 215 -10.98 -7.07 -5.96
CA ARG A 215 -11.22 -5.99 -6.94
C ARG A 215 -11.23 -6.46 -8.39
N CYS A 216 -11.28 -7.75 -8.66
CA CYS A 216 -11.39 -8.25 -10.02
C CYS A 216 -12.80 -7.96 -10.59
N PRO A 217 -12.95 -7.43 -11.83
CA PRO A 217 -11.90 -7.09 -12.80
C PRO A 217 -11.45 -5.61 -12.79
N LEU A 218 -11.92 -4.78 -11.85
CA LEU A 218 -11.56 -3.35 -11.74
C LEU A 218 -10.03 -3.14 -11.71
N ASN A 219 -9.33 -4.02 -11.00
CA ASN A 219 -7.86 -4.05 -10.91
C ASN A 219 -7.16 -4.31 -12.25
N TYR A 220 -7.73 -5.18 -13.08
CA TYR A 220 -7.24 -5.39 -14.44
C TYR A 220 -7.34 -4.10 -15.26
N PHE A 221 -8.46 -3.38 -15.14
CA PHE A 221 -8.69 -2.13 -15.87
C PHE A 221 -7.73 -1.01 -15.43
N SER A 222 -7.49 -0.89 -14.12
CA SER A 222 -6.53 0.06 -13.56
C SER A 222 -5.12 -0.19 -14.07
N LEU A 223 -4.67 -1.45 -14.10
CA LEU A 223 -3.35 -1.83 -14.62
C LEU A 223 -3.19 -1.52 -16.12
N LEU A 224 -4.23 -1.76 -16.92
CA LEU A 224 -4.23 -1.39 -18.34
C LEU A 224 -4.18 0.13 -18.55
N SER A 225 -4.81 0.93 -17.67
CA SER A 225 -4.70 2.39 -17.75
C SER A 225 -3.26 2.90 -17.51
N LEU A 226 -2.49 2.17 -16.69
CA LEU A 226 -1.08 2.48 -16.44
C LEU A 226 -0.16 2.09 -17.61
N GLU A 227 -0.56 1.17 -18.48
CA GLU A 227 0.17 0.89 -19.73
C GLU A 227 0.01 2.02 -20.75
N ARG A 228 -1.00 2.89 -20.59
CA ARG A 228 -1.30 4.01 -21.50
C ARG A 228 -0.67 5.33 -21.08
N GLN A 229 0.26 5.32 -20.13
CA GLN A 229 0.95 6.53 -19.69
C GLN A 229 1.87 7.05 -20.80
N GLN A 230 1.92 8.38 -20.97
CA GLN A 230 2.93 9.05 -21.79
C GLN A 230 4.29 9.19 -21.07
N PHE A 231 4.36 8.67 -19.84
CA PHE A 231 5.59 8.56 -19.05
C PHE A 231 6.47 7.41 -19.55
N PRO A 232 7.81 7.52 -19.57
CA PRO A 232 8.71 6.43 -19.96
C PRO A 232 8.51 5.18 -19.09
N LEU A 233 7.84 4.15 -19.62
CA LEU A 233 7.44 2.96 -18.86
C LEU A 233 8.63 2.18 -18.28
N GLN A 234 9.82 2.29 -18.89
CA GLN A 234 11.04 1.66 -18.37
C GLN A 234 11.58 2.34 -17.10
N GLN A 235 11.08 3.54 -16.75
CA GLN A 235 11.36 4.25 -15.51
C GLN A 235 10.21 4.13 -14.49
N LEU A 236 9.18 3.34 -14.81
CA LEU A 236 8.04 3.07 -13.95
C LEU A 236 8.09 1.63 -13.44
N GLU A 237 7.87 1.47 -12.14
CA GLU A 237 7.50 0.18 -11.56
C GLU A 237 6.13 0.25 -10.90
N VAL A 238 5.38 -0.84 -11.02
CA VAL A 238 4.07 -1.03 -10.39
C VAL A 238 4.16 -2.21 -9.45
N ILE A 239 3.92 -1.95 -8.17
CA ILE A 239 3.92 -2.94 -7.10
C ILE A 239 2.46 -3.22 -6.77
N PHE A 240 1.95 -4.28 -7.38
CA PHE A 240 0.59 -4.75 -7.18
C PHE A 240 0.53 -5.66 -5.95
N LEU A 241 -0.36 -5.32 -5.03
CA LEU A 241 -0.40 -5.87 -3.69
C LEU A 241 -1.74 -6.59 -3.46
N ASP A 242 -1.78 -7.89 -3.72
CA ASP A 242 -2.94 -8.74 -3.43
C ASP A 242 -2.94 -9.15 -1.95
N ASP A 243 -3.80 -8.50 -1.15
CA ASP A 243 -3.89 -8.71 0.31
C ASP A 243 -4.85 -9.85 0.68
N GLY A 244 -4.66 -11.03 0.08
CA GLY A 244 -5.47 -12.21 0.40
C GLY A 244 -6.85 -12.22 -0.27
N SER A 245 -6.91 -11.79 -1.54
CA SER A 245 -8.16 -11.84 -2.30
C SER A 245 -8.68 -13.27 -2.46
N THR A 246 -10.00 -13.39 -2.39
CA THR A 246 -10.77 -14.63 -2.60
C THR A 246 -11.51 -14.64 -3.93
N ASP A 247 -11.55 -13.50 -4.63
CA ASP A 247 -12.04 -13.40 -6.00
C ASP A 247 -10.94 -13.79 -7.02
N PRO A 248 -11.20 -13.72 -8.34
CA PRO A 248 -10.20 -14.03 -9.35
C PRO A 248 -9.00 -13.07 -9.47
N THR A 249 -8.76 -12.15 -8.52
CA THR A 249 -7.58 -11.25 -8.53
C THR A 249 -6.25 -11.97 -8.78
N PRO A 250 -5.98 -13.18 -8.25
CA PRO A 250 -4.73 -13.90 -8.55
C PRO A 250 -4.49 -14.19 -10.04
N VAL A 251 -5.55 -14.20 -10.86
CA VAL A 251 -5.46 -14.40 -12.31
C VAL A 251 -4.82 -13.21 -13.01
N VAL A 252 -4.87 -12.00 -12.42
CA VAL A 252 -4.26 -10.78 -12.98
C VAL A 252 -2.78 -10.99 -13.26
N TYR A 253 -2.05 -11.66 -12.35
CA TYR A 253 -0.64 -12.01 -12.55
C TYR A 253 -0.38 -12.94 -13.75
N TYR A 254 -1.38 -13.50 -14.40
CA TYR A 254 -1.19 -14.30 -15.61
C TYR A 254 -1.81 -13.62 -16.85
N SER A 255 -2.59 -12.56 -16.66
CA SER A 255 -3.37 -11.91 -17.72
C SER A 255 -2.83 -10.57 -18.20
N VAL A 256 -2.08 -9.81 -17.39
CA VAL A 256 -1.48 -8.52 -17.82
C VAL A 256 -0.02 -8.70 -18.23
N TYR A 257 0.48 -8.07 -19.29
CA TYR A 257 1.90 -8.14 -19.67
C TYR A 257 2.45 -6.74 -19.96
N PRO A 258 2.56 -5.89 -18.93
CA PRO A 258 2.93 -4.50 -19.12
C PRO A 258 4.39 -4.34 -19.52
N GLU A 259 4.68 -3.25 -20.24
CA GLU A 259 6.06 -2.85 -20.54
C GLU A 259 6.80 -2.25 -19.34
N TYR A 260 6.07 -1.73 -18.35
CA TYR A 260 6.63 -1.27 -17.08
C TYR A 260 7.04 -2.46 -16.20
N SER A 261 7.91 -2.21 -15.22
CA SER A 261 8.32 -3.26 -14.27
C SER A 261 7.14 -3.62 -13.35
N PHE A 262 6.64 -4.85 -13.45
CA PHE A 262 5.49 -5.33 -12.67
C PHE A 262 5.91 -6.28 -11.56
N ILE A 263 5.69 -5.88 -10.31
CA ILE A 263 5.98 -6.67 -9.12
C ILE A 263 4.65 -7.08 -8.48
N TYR A 264 4.46 -8.37 -8.28
CA TYR A 264 3.23 -8.91 -7.71
C TYR A 264 3.50 -9.48 -6.33
N VAL A 265 2.92 -8.87 -5.30
CA VAL A 265 2.95 -9.36 -3.93
C VAL A 265 1.62 -10.04 -3.64
N GLN A 266 1.67 -11.26 -3.12
CA GLN A 266 0.49 -11.99 -2.72
C GLN A 266 0.57 -12.40 -1.27
N GLN A 267 -0.46 -12.04 -0.50
CA GLN A 267 -0.72 -12.60 0.82
C GLN A 267 -1.77 -13.71 0.69
N LEU A 268 -1.65 -14.75 1.51
CA LEU A 268 -2.62 -15.84 1.65
C LEU A 268 -3.79 -15.43 2.56
N LYS A 269 -3.51 -14.55 3.52
CA LYS A 269 -4.51 -13.97 4.44
C LYS A 269 -4.30 -12.48 4.50
N SER A 270 -5.41 -11.72 4.50
CA SER A 270 -5.34 -10.27 4.60
C SER A 270 -4.59 -9.82 5.86
N ARG A 271 -3.74 -8.81 5.67
CA ARG A 271 -2.96 -8.14 6.71
C ARG A 271 -3.45 -6.72 6.97
N GLY A 272 -4.38 -6.22 6.17
CA GLY A 272 -4.91 -4.87 6.29
C GLY A 272 -4.10 -3.86 5.47
N ARG A 273 -4.75 -2.72 5.21
CA ARG A 273 -4.31 -1.67 4.27
C ARG A 273 -2.93 -1.10 4.60
N SER A 274 -2.69 -0.73 5.86
CA SER A 274 -1.40 -0.17 6.29
C SER A 274 -0.26 -1.14 6.07
N LYS A 275 -0.42 -2.38 6.53
CA LYS A 275 0.63 -3.39 6.51
C LYS A 275 0.99 -3.81 5.09
N ILE A 276 0.00 -4.00 4.21
CA ILE A 276 0.29 -4.35 2.82
C ILE A 276 0.99 -3.20 2.08
N ARG A 277 0.62 -1.93 2.33
CA ARG A 277 1.32 -0.77 1.77
C ARG A 277 2.75 -0.65 2.29
N ASN A 278 2.99 -0.94 3.57
CA ASN A 278 4.35 -1.02 4.13
C ASN A 278 5.19 -2.13 3.48
N ILE A 279 4.58 -3.27 3.17
CA ILE A 279 5.24 -4.34 2.42
C ILE A 279 5.67 -3.83 1.04
N GLY A 280 4.74 -3.23 0.27
CA GLY A 280 5.03 -2.70 -1.06
C GLY A 280 6.08 -1.60 -1.09
N THR A 281 5.93 -0.59 -0.23
CA THR A 281 6.89 0.52 -0.13
C THR A 281 8.28 0.07 0.29
N SER A 282 8.38 -1.00 1.09
CA SER A 282 9.67 -1.54 1.49
C SER A 282 10.46 -2.22 0.37
N ILE A 283 9.81 -2.64 -0.72
CA ILE A 283 10.47 -3.23 -1.91
C ILE A 283 10.58 -2.26 -3.09
N ALA A 284 9.99 -1.08 -2.98
CA ALA A 284 10.03 0.00 -3.96
C ALA A 284 11.41 0.66 -4.04
N VAL A 285 11.89 0.93 -5.24
CA VAL A 285 13.21 1.57 -5.47
C VAL A 285 13.09 2.93 -6.17
N GLY A 286 11.91 3.27 -6.69
CA GLY A 286 11.64 4.51 -7.40
C GLY A 286 11.78 5.74 -6.50
N HIS A 287 12.26 6.83 -7.11
CA HIS A 287 12.46 8.09 -6.39
C HIS A 287 11.15 8.65 -5.81
N THR A 288 10.06 8.57 -6.57
CA THR A 288 8.72 9.02 -6.15
C THR A 288 7.84 7.82 -5.84
N LEU A 289 7.25 7.78 -4.65
CA LEU A 289 6.19 6.83 -4.31
C LEU A 289 4.84 7.43 -4.68
N LEU A 290 4.04 6.69 -5.45
CA LEU A 290 2.68 7.04 -5.83
C LEU A 290 1.74 5.98 -5.26
N PHE A 291 0.81 6.37 -4.41
CA PHE A 291 -0.24 5.49 -3.92
C PHE A 291 -1.47 5.62 -4.82
N VAL A 292 -1.92 4.49 -5.35
CA VAL A 292 -3.04 4.40 -6.28
C VAL A 292 -3.83 3.14 -5.94
N ASP A 293 -5.13 3.26 -5.66
CA ASP A 293 -5.96 2.09 -5.39
C ASP A 293 -6.15 1.25 -6.67
N ALA A 294 -6.38 -0.06 -6.52
CA ALA A 294 -6.54 -0.97 -7.65
C ALA A 294 -7.84 -0.75 -8.45
N GLU A 295 -8.70 0.17 -8.05
CA GLU A 295 -9.94 0.54 -8.72
C GLU A 295 -9.87 1.96 -9.32
N MET A 296 -8.68 2.47 -9.65
CA MET A 296 -8.49 3.79 -10.25
C MET A 296 -8.12 3.72 -11.74
N ILE A 297 -8.89 4.42 -12.59
CA ILE A 297 -8.48 4.69 -13.98
C ILE A 297 -7.68 5.99 -14.01
N CYS A 298 -6.44 5.89 -14.52
CA CYS A 298 -5.50 7.00 -14.61
C CYS A 298 -5.43 7.55 -16.04
N GLY A 299 -5.47 8.87 -16.19
CA GLY A 299 -5.24 9.54 -17.48
C GLY A 299 -3.78 9.37 -17.95
N PRO A 300 -3.49 9.60 -19.25
CA PRO A 300 -2.17 9.34 -19.84
C PRO A 300 -1.02 10.17 -19.22
N ASP A 301 -1.31 11.34 -18.67
CA ASP A 301 -0.30 12.25 -18.09
C ASP A 301 -0.13 12.08 -16.57
N PHE A 302 -0.90 11.16 -15.96
CA PHE A 302 -1.03 11.03 -14.50
C PHE A 302 0.33 10.82 -13.81
N VAL A 303 1.11 9.84 -14.26
CA VAL A 303 2.42 9.53 -13.67
C VAL A 303 3.41 10.69 -13.88
N MET A 304 3.47 11.24 -15.09
CA MET A 304 4.38 12.34 -15.43
C MET A 304 4.10 13.57 -14.56
N ASN A 305 2.82 13.92 -14.38
CA ASN A 305 2.43 15.07 -13.56
C ASN A 305 2.82 14.87 -12.09
N HIS A 306 2.64 13.67 -11.53
CA HIS A 306 3.13 13.37 -10.18
C HIS A 306 4.65 13.53 -10.08
N VAL A 307 5.40 12.89 -10.98
CA VAL A 307 6.88 12.91 -10.98
C VAL A 307 7.42 14.34 -11.11
N ASN A 308 6.81 15.17 -11.95
CA ASN A 308 7.24 16.56 -12.17
C ASN A 308 7.20 17.40 -10.89
N HIS A 309 6.25 17.17 -9.99
CA HIS A 309 6.20 17.89 -8.70
C HIS A 309 7.40 17.58 -7.79
N HIS A 310 8.01 16.41 -7.95
CA HIS A 310 9.11 15.92 -7.10
C HIS A 310 10.49 16.03 -7.75
N GLN A 311 10.59 16.62 -8.95
CA GLN A 311 11.89 16.94 -9.58
C GLN A 311 12.70 17.99 -8.80
N SER A 312 12.04 18.78 -7.94
CA SER A 312 12.68 19.80 -7.12
C SER A 312 11.97 19.94 -5.78
N GLY A 313 12.71 20.35 -4.75
CA GLY A 313 12.19 20.52 -3.39
C GLY A 313 11.93 19.20 -2.69
N GLU A 314 12.26 19.13 -1.41
CA GLU A 314 11.99 17.98 -0.56
C GLU A 314 10.68 18.22 0.24
N ASN A 315 10.10 17.14 0.79
CA ASN A 315 8.96 17.18 1.72
C ASN A 315 7.65 17.72 1.12
N LYS A 316 7.29 17.27 -0.08
CA LYS A 316 5.97 17.56 -0.68
C LYS A 316 5.05 16.35 -0.56
N VAL A 317 3.76 16.64 -0.33
CA VAL A 317 2.67 15.67 -0.46
C VAL A 317 1.71 16.20 -1.53
N VAL A 318 1.63 15.49 -2.65
CA VAL A 318 0.95 15.96 -3.86
C VAL A 318 -0.15 14.98 -4.25
N SER A 319 -1.37 15.49 -4.39
CA SER A 319 -2.59 14.68 -4.54
C SER A 319 -3.54 15.32 -5.56
N GLY A 320 -4.29 14.48 -6.28
CA GLY A 320 -5.49 14.89 -7.03
C GLY A 320 -6.79 14.37 -6.39
N ALA A 321 -6.70 13.67 -5.26
CA ALA A 321 -7.79 12.88 -4.68
C ALA A 321 -9.02 13.70 -4.30
N MET A 322 -8.84 14.96 -3.88
CA MET A 322 -9.94 15.84 -3.45
C MET A 322 -10.92 16.19 -4.58
N ARG A 323 -10.53 15.98 -5.83
CA ARG A 323 -11.37 16.15 -7.03
C ARG A 323 -11.46 14.88 -7.87
N SER A 324 -11.26 13.72 -7.24
CA SER A 324 -11.49 12.44 -7.89
C SER A 324 -12.90 12.36 -8.46
N ARG A 325 -13.03 11.60 -9.54
CA ARG A 325 -14.28 11.44 -10.26
C ARG A 325 -14.77 10.02 -10.13
N LEU A 326 -16.08 9.87 -10.04
CA LEU A 326 -16.74 8.59 -9.82
C LEU A 326 -17.25 8.07 -11.16
N LEU A 327 -16.83 6.86 -11.52
CA LEU A 327 -17.18 6.16 -12.77
C LEU A 327 -17.72 4.77 -12.42
N TYR A 328 -18.63 4.21 -13.20
CA TYR A 328 -19.03 2.81 -13.05
C TYR A 328 -18.62 2.01 -14.27
N THR A 329 -17.66 1.09 -14.13
CA THR A 329 -17.15 0.27 -15.24
C THR A 329 -17.80 -1.09 -15.33
N MET A 330 -18.45 -1.54 -14.25
CA MET A 330 -19.12 -2.84 -14.13
C MET A 330 -20.50 -2.70 -13.49
N THR A 331 -21.48 -3.47 -13.95
CA THR A 331 -22.69 -3.82 -13.16
C THR A 331 -22.44 -5.10 -12.37
N GLY A 332 -23.37 -5.43 -11.47
CA GLY A 332 -23.36 -6.72 -10.79
C GLY A 332 -24.24 -6.73 -9.54
N PRO A 333 -24.17 -7.82 -8.75
CA PRO A 333 -24.85 -7.89 -7.47
C PRO A 333 -24.18 -6.98 -6.43
N GLY A 334 -24.90 -6.65 -5.36
CA GLY A 334 -24.37 -5.92 -4.21
C GLY A 334 -24.38 -4.39 -4.33
N TYR A 335 -24.66 -3.83 -5.51
CA TYR A 335 -24.89 -2.39 -5.63
C TYR A 335 -26.15 -1.99 -4.87
N SER A 336 -26.03 -0.97 -4.02
CA SER A 336 -27.17 -0.39 -3.30
C SER A 336 -28.15 0.30 -4.26
N SER A 337 -29.40 0.51 -3.81
CA SER A 337 -30.40 1.26 -4.59
C SER A 337 -29.92 2.67 -4.97
N GLY A 338 -29.16 3.33 -4.09
CA GLY A 338 -28.55 4.63 -4.37
C GLY A 338 -27.51 4.56 -5.48
N GLN A 339 -26.65 3.54 -5.48
CA GLN A 339 -25.68 3.33 -6.56
C GLN A 339 -26.38 2.97 -7.88
N LYS A 340 -27.40 2.11 -7.87
CA LYS A 340 -28.20 1.79 -9.07
C LYS A 340 -28.84 3.05 -9.67
N ALA A 341 -29.39 3.92 -8.83
CA ALA A 341 -29.93 5.22 -9.27
C ALA A 341 -28.83 6.14 -9.85
N ALA A 342 -27.64 6.18 -9.22
CA ALA A 342 -26.50 6.95 -9.72
C ALA A 342 -26.01 6.43 -11.09
N ILE A 343 -25.92 5.11 -11.27
CA ILE A 343 -25.57 4.47 -12.55
C ILE A 343 -26.58 4.84 -13.63
N SER A 344 -27.89 4.72 -13.33
CA SER A 344 -28.99 5.05 -14.24
C SER A 344 -28.97 6.52 -14.67
N SER A 345 -28.78 7.42 -13.72
CA SER A 345 -28.65 8.85 -14.01
C SER A 345 -27.41 9.15 -14.85
N LEU A 346 -26.26 8.59 -14.47
CA LEU A 346 -24.99 8.86 -15.14
C LEU A 346 -25.01 8.42 -16.59
N TYR A 347 -25.53 7.22 -16.90
CA TYR A 347 -25.52 6.64 -18.24
C TYR A 347 -26.80 6.84 -19.04
N ALA A 348 -27.68 7.77 -18.63
CA ALA A 348 -28.88 8.10 -19.38
C ALA A 348 -28.53 8.50 -20.83
N GLY A 349 -29.00 7.73 -21.81
CA GLY A 349 -28.73 7.96 -23.23
C GLY A 349 -27.32 7.58 -23.70
N HIS A 350 -26.50 6.91 -22.88
CA HIS A 350 -25.20 6.41 -23.31
C HIS A 350 -25.39 5.30 -24.37
N PRO A 351 -24.69 5.36 -25.53
CA PRO A 351 -24.93 4.46 -26.67
C PRO A 351 -24.64 2.96 -26.43
N ILE A 352 -24.07 2.58 -25.28
CA ILE A 352 -23.60 1.22 -24.97
C ILE A 352 -24.03 0.85 -23.56
N ALA A 353 -23.73 1.70 -22.58
CA ALA A 353 -24.09 1.45 -21.19
C ALA A 353 -25.62 1.53 -20.95
N ALA A 354 -26.37 2.43 -21.60
CA ALA A 354 -27.78 2.64 -21.28
C ALA A 354 -28.64 1.36 -21.39
N PRO A 355 -28.57 0.56 -22.48
CA PRO A 355 -29.33 -0.69 -22.57
C PRO A 355 -28.93 -1.76 -21.53
N ILE A 356 -27.69 -1.73 -21.03
CA ILE A 356 -27.22 -2.64 -19.97
C ILE A 356 -27.80 -2.18 -18.62
N VAL A 357 -27.76 -0.87 -18.38
CA VAL A 357 -28.29 -0.26 -17.15
C VAL A 357 -29.81 -0.41 -17.06
N GLU A 358 -30.53 -0.33 -18.18
CA GLU A 358 -31.97 -0.62 -18.22
C GLU A 358 -32.29 -2.04 -17.72
N ARG A 359 -31.51 -3.04 -18.12
CA ARG A 359 -31.67 -4.42 -17.60
C ARG A 359 -31.35 -4.52 -16.12
N LEU A 360 -30.29 -3.84 -15.65
CA LEU A 360 -29.97 -3.76 -14.22
C LEU A 360 -31.14 -3.18 -13.41
N MET A 361 -31.77 -2.12 -13.92
CA MET A 361 -32.95 -1.51 -13.28
C MET A 361 -34.19 -2.41 -13.32
N GLN A 362 -34.25 -3.36 -14.24
CA GLN A 362 -35.29 -4.41 -14.32
C GLN A 362 -34.96 -5.64 -13.44
N GLY A 363 -33.83 -5.65 -12.74
CA GLY A 363 -33.44 -6.71 -11.82
C GLY A 363 -32.40 -7.71 -12.35
N ASP A 364 -31.83 -7.49 -13.55
CA ASP A 364 -30.70 -8.28 -14.04
C ASP A 364 -29.41 -7.88 -13.32
N GLU A 365 -29.02 -8.65 -12.31
CA GLU A 365 -27.81 -8.41 -11.52
C GLU A 365 -26.57 -9.15 -12.06
N THR A 366 -26.61 -9.61 -13.31
CA THR A 366 -25.44 -10.26 -13.93
C THR A 366 -24.25 -9.29 -13.96
N PRO A 367 -23.06 -9.70 -13.50
CA PRO A 367 -21.86 -8.88 -13.65
C PRO A 367 -21.52 -8.67 -15.12
N VAL A 368 -21.57 -7.42 -15.60
CA VAL A 368 -21.33 -7.06 -17.00
C VAL A 368 -20.49 -5.79 -17.06
N GLN A 369 -19.53 -5.75 -17.98
CA GLN A 369 -18.76 -4.56 -18.28
C GLN A 369 -19.64 -3.50 -18.95
N LEU A 370 -19.71 -2.31 -18.37
CA LEU A 370 -20.55 -1.20 -18.85
C LEU A 370 -19.92 -0.45 -20.02
N LEU A 371 -18.59 -0.33 -20.01
CA LEU A 371 -17.84 0.49 -20.95
C LEU A 371 -16.74 -0.33 -21.63
N PRO A 372 -16.64 -0.30 -22.97
CA PRO A 372 -15.48 -0.82 -23.69
C PRO A 372 -14.17 -0.11 -23.28
N PHE A 373 -13.02 -0.76 -23.48
CA PHE A 373 -11.72 -0.20 -23.10
C PHE A 373 -11.39 1.11 -23.80
N GLU A 374 -11.77 1.26 -25.06
CA GLU A 374 -11.53 2.47 -25.84
C GLU A 374 -12.21 3.69 -25.22
N MET A 375 -13.42 3.50 -24.66
CA MET A 375 -14.16 4.55 -23.97
C MET A 375 -13.65 4.77 -22.55
N MET A 376 -13.35 3.68 -21.84
CA MET A 376 -12.84 3.73 -20.46
C MET A 376 -11.52 4.50 -20.34
N PHE A 377 -10.74 4.58 -21.42
CA PHE A 377 -9.44 5.25 -21.43
C PHE A 377 -9.42 6.49 -22.33
N ASP A 378 -10.58 6.97 -22.80
CA ASP A 378 -10.70 8.23 -23.52
C ASP A 378 -10.96 9.39 -22.54
N PRO A 379 -10.08 10.40 -22.44
CA PRO A 379 -10.25 11.49 -21.47
C PRO A 379 -11.55 12.29 -21.65
N GLY A 380 -12.00 12.48 -22.90
CA GLY A 380 -13.24 13.19 -23.21
C GLY A 380 -14.47 12.44 -22.70
N HIS A 381 -14.51 11.13 -22.97
CA HIS A 381 -15.51 10.20 -22.50
C HIS A 381 -15.54 10.15 -20.97
N LEU A 382 -14.39 9.90 -20.33
CA LEU A 382 -14.30 9.84 -18.88
C LEU A 382 -14.76 11.14 -18.22
N ASN A 383 -14.37 12.31 -18.76
CA ASN A 383 -14.79 13.60 -18.22
C ASN A 383 -16.30 13.85 -18.36
N TYR A 384 -16.94 13.33 -19.41
CA TYR A 384 -18.39 13.48 -19.61
C TYR A 384 -19.17 12.46 -18.77
N TRP A 385 -18.74 11.20 -18.77
CA TRP A 385 -19.42 10.07 -18.14
C TRP A 385 -18.86 9.72 -16.76
N SER A 386 -18.58 10.74 -15.95
CA SER A 386 -18.24 10.56 -14.54
C SER A 386 -18.78 11.70 -13.67
N ASN A 387 -19.08 11.39 -12.42
CA ASN A 387 -19.55 12.37 -11.44
C ASN A 387 -18.38 12.96 -10.67
N LYS A 388 -18.45 14.27 -10.37
CA LYS A 388 -17.46 14.90 -9.48
C LYS A 388 -17.72 14.49 -8.04
N ASN A 389 -16.68 14.15 -7.29
CA ASN A 389 -16.77 14.05 -5.84
C ASN A 389 -16.71 15.47 -5.23
N GLY A 390 -17.83 15.94 -4.66
CA GLY A 390 -17.95 17.29 -4.11
C GLY A 390 -17.48 17.44 -2.65
N PHE A 391 -17.06 16.36 -1.98
CA PHE A 391 -16.84 16.36 -0.52
C PHE A 391 -15.82 17.41 -0.05
N PHE A 392 -14.75 17.64 -0.81
CA PHE A 392 -13.68 18.58 -0.45
C PHE A 392 -13.75 19.93 -1.20
N GLU A 393 -14.78 20.15 -2.02
CA GLU A 393 -14.83 21.30 -2.92
C GLU A 393 -14.85 22.63 -2.15
N ASN A 394 -15.48 22.67 -0.97
CA ASN A 394 -15.48 23.86 -0.11
C ASN A 394 -14.07 24.23 0.40
N ILE A 395 -13.20 23.26 0.66
CA ILE A 395 -11.82 23.50 1.12
C ILE A 395 -11.02 24.12 -0.02
N LEU A 396 -11.05 23.51 -1.21
CA LEU A 396 -10.28 24.00 -2.35
C LEU A 396 -10.77 25.39 -2.81
N GLN A 397 -12.09 25.64 -2.79
CA GLN A 397 -12.64 26.95 -3.11
C GLN A 397 -12.22 28.04 -2.11
N THR A 398 -12.14 27.69 -0.82
CA THR A 398 -11.83 28.65 0.25
C THR A 398 -10.33 28.90 0.39
N TYR A 399 -9.50 27.85 0.34
CA TYR A 399 -8.08 27.90 0.71
C TYR A 399 -7.11 27.67 -0.46
N GLY A 400 -7.64 27.32 -1.64
CA GLY A 400 -6.86 27.04 -2.84
C GLY A 400 -6.05 25.74 -2.77
N SER A 401 -5.35 25.43 -3.87
CA SER A 401 -4.56 24.20 -4.05
C SER A 401 -3.35 24.04 -3.13
N ARG A 402 -2.97 25.11 -2.42
CA ARG A 402 -1.86 25.12 -1.46
C ARG A 402 -2.34 25.24 -0.01
N PHE A 403 -3.65 25.19 0.22
CA PHE A 403 -4.24 25.16 1.56
C PHE A 403 -3.75 26.30 2.47
N LYS A 404 -3.52 27.50 1.91
CA LYS A 404 -2.99 28.62 2.70
C LYS A 404 -3.97 28.96 3.81
N LEU A 405 -3.48 29.07 5.04
CA LEU A 405 -4.29 29.34 6.24
C LEU A 405 -5.27 28.22 6.65
N PHE A 406 -5.21 27.06 5.99
CA PHE A 406 -5.98 25.89 6.39
C PHE A 406 -5.12 25.00 7.31
N ASN A 407 -5.55 24.84 8.55
CA ASN A 407 -4.77 24.08 9.53
C ASN A 407 -4.72 22.57 9.20
N TYR A 408 -5.71 22.07 8.48
CA TYR A 408 -5.90 20.64 8.20
C TYR A 408 -5.43 20.23 6.81
N ALA A 409 -4.42 20.91 6.25
CA ALA A 409 -3.91 20.60 4.90
C ALA A 409 -3.48 19.13 4.74
N TRP A 410 -3.12 18.46 5.83
CA TRP A 410 -2.75 17.05 5.85
C TRP A 410 -3.86 16.07 5.46
N VAL A 411 -5.14 16.47 5.49
CA VAL A 411 -6.24 15.63 4.98
C VAL A 411 -6.18 15.43 3.46
N ASN A 412 -5.31 16.17 2.77
CA ASN A 412 -5.00 16.00 1.36
C ASN A 412 -4.19 14.73 1.05
N LEU A 413 -3.62 14.07 2.07
CA LEU A 413 -3.03 12.75 1.90
C LEU A 413 -4.14 11.71 1.87
N ILE A 414 -4.47 11.22 0.67
CA ILE A 414 -5.48 10.18 0.43
C ILE A 414 -4.86 9.17 -0.52
N THR A 415 -4.77 7.90 -0.11
CA THR A 415 -3.90 6.91 -0.77
C THR A 415 -4.46 6.31 -2.06
N ASN A 416 -5.67 6.70 -2.48
CA ASN A 416 -6.16 6.41 -3.82
C ASN A 416 -5.45 7.24 -4.91
N ASN A 417 -4.80 8.35 -4.52
CA ASN A 417 -4.12 9.30 -5.39
C ASN A 417 -3.27 10.26 -4.57
N VAL A 418 -2.05 9.85 -4.23
CA VAL A 418 -1.10 10.76 -3.58
C VAL A 418 0.33 10.34 -3.86
N SER A 419 1.23 11.30 -3.89
CA SER A 419 2.66 11.08 -4.10
C SER A 419 3.53 11.87 -3.15
N MET A 420 4.68 11.27 -2.82
CA MET A 420 5.80 11.90 -2.12
C MET A 420 7.10 11.20 -2.51
N THR A 421 8.24 11.83 -2.27
CA THR A 421 9.54 11.17 -2.48
C THR A 421 9.67 9.98 -1.52
N LYS A 422 10.29 8.87 -1.98
CA LYS A 422 10.57 7.70 -1.15
C LYS A 422 11.34 8.07 0.12
N ARG A 423 12.36 8.92 0.00
CA ARG A 423 13.14 9.40 1.14
C ARG A 423 12.27 10.03 2.23
N PHE A 424 11.39 10.96 1.86
CA PHE A 424 10.48 11.59 2.82
C PHE A 424 9.52 10.57 3.45
N TYR A 425 8.97 9.64 2.66
CA TYR A 425 8.12 8.57 3.21
C TYR A 425 8.86 7.69 4.23
N ASP A 426 10.11 7.32 3.92
CA ASP A 426 10.96 6.53 4.82
C ASP A 426 11.30 7.31 6.11
N GLU A 427 11.56 8.62 6.01
CA GLU A 427 11.75 9.52 7.17
C GLU A 427 10.51 9.58 8.08
N LEU A 428 9.31 9.44 7.52
CA LEU A 428 8.07 9.38 8.29
C LEU A 428 7.89 8.02 9.00
N GLY A 429 8.54 6.95 8.55
CA GLY A 429 8.39 5.60 9.10
C GLY A 429 7.21 4.79 8.54
N GLY A 430 6.67 5.17 7.38
CA GLY A 430 5.57 4.46 6.72
C GLY A 430 4.21 4.57 7.42
N PHE A 431 3.27 3.67 7.09
CA PHE A 431 1.94 3.63 7.71
C PHE A 431 1.96 2.98 9.09
N GLU A 432 1.09 3.47 9.96
CA GLU A 432 0.82 2.81 11.24
C GLU A 432 -0.04 1.56 11.06
N GLU A 433 0.45 0.42 11.54
CA GLU A 433 -0.18 -0.89 11.31
C GLU A 433 -1.28 -1.26 12.32
N TYR A 434 -1.54 -0.43 13.34
CA TYR A 434 -2.56 -0.72 14.36
C TYR A 434 -3.99 -0.31 13.94
N PHE A 435 -4.14 0.47 12.87
CA PHE A 435 -5.42 0.76 12.25
C PHE A 435 -5.93 -0.50 11.53
N GLU A 436 -7.20 -0.83 11.75
CA GLU A 436 -7.81 -2.05 11.22
C GLU A 436 -9.03 -1.68 10.39
N GLY A 437 -9.29 -2.44 9.32
CA GLY A 437 -10.41 -2.15 8.43
C GLY A 437 -10.22 -0.83 7.66
N PHE A 438 -11.26 -0.01 7.61
CA PHE A 438 -11.30 1.22 6.80
C PHE A 438 -11.07 2.51 7.62
N GLY A 439 -10.15 3.36 7.15
CA GLY A 439 -10.10 4.79 7.45
C GLY A 439 -9.08 5.22 8.51
N TRP A 440 -8.70 6.50 8.40
CA TRP A 440 -7.73 7.25 9.24
C TRP A 440 -6.26 6.94 9.06
N GLU A 441 -5.88 5.83 8.43
CA GLU A 441 -4.48 5.47 8.21
C GLU A 441 -3.74 6.49 7.33
N ASP A 442 -4.42 6.99 6.29
CA ASP A 442 -3.87 8.00 5.37
C ASP A 442 -3.65 9.34 6.07
N TRP A 443 -4.67 9.76 6.82
CA TRP A 443 -4.70 11.04 7.51
C TRP A 443 -3.75 11.09 8.70
N GLU A 444 -3.50 9.95 9.36
CA GLU A 444 -2.48 9.85 10.38
C GLU A 444 -1.07 10.04 9.79
N LEU A 445 -0.77 9.40 8.65
CA LEU A 445 0.48 9.64 7.92
C LEU A 445 0.58 11.10 7.47
N GLY A 446 -0.54 11.68 7.03
CA GLY A 446 -0.62 13.09 6.64
C GLY A 446 -0.29 14.01 7.82
N TYR A 447 -0.86 13.74 9.00
CA TYR A 447 -0.59 14.49 10.21
C TYR A 447 0.90 14.44 10.58
N ARG A 448 1.53 13.24 10.54
CA ARG A 448 2.98 13.11 10.74
C ARG A 448 3.78 13.87 9.68
N ALA A 449 3.35 13.85 8.42
CA ALA A 449 3.98 14.61 7.35
C ALA A 449 3.93 16.13 7.62
N ALA A 450 2.78 16.66 8.05
CA ALA A 450 2.65 18.07 8.43
C ALA A 450 3.59 18.44 9.59
N ARG A 451 3.69 17.58 10.60
CA ARG A 451 4.61 17.78 11.75
C ARG A 451 6.09 17.73 11.34
N ASN A 452 6.40 17.11 10.21
CA ASN A 452 7.73 17.12 9.58
C ASN A 452 7.87 18.16 8.46
N GLY A 453 7.01 19.19 8.44
CA GLY A 453 7.15 20.35 7.55
C GLY A 453 6.71 20.11 6.11
N ALA A 454 5.84 19.12 5.88
CA ALA A 454 5.34 18.84 4.53
C ALA A 454 4.61 20.03 3.90
N ILE A 455 4.85 20.23 2.61
CA ILE A 455 4.05 21.13 1.76
C ILE A 455 2.98 20.29 1.06
N PHE A 456 1.72 20.53 1.41
CA PHE A 456 0.58 19.87 0.77
C PHE A 456 0.14 20.62 -0.49
N ILE A 457 -0.08 19.86 -1.56
CA ILE A 457 -0.43 20.37 -2.88
C ILE A 457 -1.58 19.53 -3.43
N HIS A 458 -2.69 20.20 -3.76
CA HIS A 458 -3.69 19.64 -4.66
C HIS A 458 -3.39 20.08 -6.10
N ASP A 459 -3.50 19.20 -7.07
CA ASP A 459 -3.37 19.55 -8.48
C ASP A 459 -4.47 18.88 -9.31
N ASP A 460 -5.24 19.69 -10.04
CA ASP A 460 -6.33 19.23 -10.91
C ASP A 460 -5.81 18.39 -12.08
N ALA A 461 -4.54 18.55 -12.47
CA ALA A 461 -3.90 17.74 -13.51
C ALA A 461 -3.61 16.30 -13.04
N LEU A 462 -3.79 16.01 -11.74
CA LEU A 462 -3.62 14.68 -11.14
C LEU A 462 -4.96 13.97 -10.92
N VAL A 463 -6.09 14.57 -11.31
CA VAL A 463 -7.41 13.96 -11.09
C VAL A 463 -7.49 12.60 -11.80
N ASN A 464 -7.96 11.60 -11.06
CA ASN A 464 -8.20 10.25 -11.54
C ASN A 464 -9.65 9.82 -11.28
N TYR A 465 -10.02 8.67 -11.84
CA TYR A 465 -11.39 8.18 -11.87
C TYR A 465 -11.53 6.92 -11.02
N HIS A 466 -12.22 7.01 -9.90
CA HIS A 466 -12.56 5.88 -9.06
C HIS A 466 -13.67 5.06 -9.72
N GLN A 467 -13.39 3.78 -9.94
CA GLN A 467 -14.37 2.82 -10.43
C GLN A 467 -15.24 2.39 -9.25
N GLU A 468 -16.41 3.00 -9.13
CA GLU A 468 -17.37 2.74 -8.07
C GLU A 468 -17.77 1.27 -8.01
N HIS A 469 -17.81 0.75 -6.79
CA HIS A 469 -18.12 -0.64 -6.49
C HIS A 469 -18.90 -0.74 -5.17
N PRO A 470 -19.54 -1.89 -4.87
CA PRO A 470 -20.13 -2.12 -3.56
C PRO A 470 -19.08 -2.01 -2.42
N VAL A 471 -19.48 -1.43 -1.29
CA VAL A 471 -18.61 -1.26 -0.11
C VAL A 471 -19.25 -1.95 1.11
N SER A 472 -18.41 -2.33 2.08
CA SER A 472 -18.89 -2.96 3.32
C SER A 472 -19.78 -1.99 4.09
N SER A 473 -20.86 -2.51 4.68
CA SER A 473 -21.67 -1.76 5.65
C SER A 473 -20.85 -1.34 6.87
N ASP A 474 -19.76 -2.03 7.18
CA ASP A 474 -18.99 -1.84 8.41
C ASP A 474 -17.94 -0.72 8.31
N ASN A 475 -17.71 -0.15 7.12
CA ASN A 475 -16.69 0.90 6.94
C ASN A 475 -16.84 2.09 7.90
N HIS A 476 -18.08 2.47 8.24
CA HIS A 476 -18.34 3.55 9.21
C HIS A 476 -18.01 3.15 10.66
N ILE A 477 -18.16 1.86 10.99
CA ILE A 477 -17.79 1.29 12.29
C ILE A 477 -16.27 1.28 12.42
N ASP A 478 -15.56 0.81 11.40
CA ASP A 478 -14.10 0.79 11.35
C ASP A 478 -13.53 2.20 11.47
N ALA A 479 -14.04 3.14 10.67
CA ALA A 479 -13.59 4.53 10.70
C ALA A 479 -13.81 5.17 12.07
N ARG A 480 -14.92 4.89 12.74
CA ARG A 480 -15.17 5.37 14.11
C ARG A 480 -14.14 4.80 15.10
N TRP A 481 -13.87 3.50 15.06
CA TRP A 481 -12.91 2.87 15.96
C TRP A 481 -11.48 3.35 15.70
N ASN A 482 -11.09 3.51 14.44
CA ASN A 482 -9.79 4.05 14.08
C ASN A 482 -9.63 5.52 14.49
N PHE A 483 -10.69 6.33 14.45
CA PHE A 483 -10.64 7.68 15.03
C PHE A 483 -10.38 7.68 16.54
N ILE A 484 -11.02 6.76 17.28
CA ILE A 484 -10.80 6.60 18.73
C ILE A 484 -9.33 6.22 18.98
N LYS A 485 -8.79 5.24 18.23
CA LYS A 485 -7.37 4.85 18.32
C LYS A 485 -6.44 6.02 17.99
N LEU A 486 -6.77 6.86 17.00
CA LEU A 486 -6.02 8.08 16.68
C LEU A 486 -6.01 9.08 17.84
N CYS A 487 -7.16 9.31 18.48
CA CYS A 487 -7.25 10.16 19.66
C CYS A 487 -6.49 9.60 20.87
N GLU A 488 -6.46 8.28 21.04
CA GLU A 488 -5.66 7.60 22.08
C GLU A 488 -4.15 7.77 21.84
N LYS A 489 -3.72 7.75 20.57
CA LYS A 489 -2.32 8.02 20.20
C LYS A 489 -1.93 9.48 20.42
N TYR A 490 -2.85 10.41 20.17
CA TYR A 490 -2.62 11.86 20.27
C TYR A 490 -3.53 12.53 21.32
N PRO A 491 -3.46 12.13 22.61
CA PRO A 491 -4.44 12.50 23.63
C PRO A 491 -4.34 13.97 24.09
N HIS A 492 -3.35 14.72 23.61
CA HIS A 492 -3.15 16.13 23.96
C HIS A 492 -3.28 17.07 22.74
N GLU A 493 -3.53 16.52 21.55
CA GLU A 493 -3.57 17.28 20.31
C GLU A 493 -4.99 17.80 20.04
N MET A 494 -5.23 19.07 20.38
CA MET A 494 -6.52 19.74 20.13
C MET A 494 -6.95 19.65 18.66
N GLU A 495 -5.97 19.75 17.75
CA GLU A 495 -6.19 19.61 16.31
C GLU A 495 -6.89 18.30 15.94
N ILE A 496 -6.45 17.17 16.52
CA ILE A 496 -7.05 15.85 16.30
C ILE A 496 -8.40 15.76 17.00
N LYS A 497 -8.51 16.21 18.25
CA LYS A 497 -9.75 16.11 19.03
C LYS A 497 -10.92 16.84 18.40
N LEU A 498 -10.67 18.00 17.76
CA LEU A 498 -11.72 18.77 17.09
C LEU A 498 -12.46 18.00 15.99
N PHE A 499 -11.86 16.94 15.41
CA PHE A 499 -12.56 16.10 14.43
C PHE A 499 -13.78 15.38 14.99
N VAL A 500 -13.89 15.18 16.30
CA VAL A 500 -15.09 14.57 16.89
C VAL A 500 -16.35 15.38 16.54
N LEU A 501 -16.19 16.69 16.32
CA LEU A 501 -17.28 17.58 15.94
C LEU A 501 -17.79 17.33 14.53
N THR A 502 -17.02 16.73 13.61
CA THR A 502 -17.54 16.30 12.30
C THR A 502 -18.36 15.02 12.40
N MET A 503 -18.32 14.33 13.54
CA MET A 503 -19.11 13.12 13.83
C MET A 503 -20.41 13.42 14.59
N VAL A 504 -20.65 14.70 14.87
CA VAL A 504 -21.94 15.21 15.32
C VAL A 504 -22.70 15.69 14.07
N PRO A 505 -23.91 15.16 13.79
CA PRO A 505 -24.69 15.61 12.64
C PRO A 505 -24.84 17.14 12.59
N ASP A 506 -24.56 17.71 11.42
CA ASP A 506 -24.68 19.14 11.10
C ASP A 506 -23.91 20.10 12.03
N PHE A 507 -22.89 19.61 12.75
CA PHE A 507 -22.17 20.44 13.69
C PHE A 507 -21.06 21.26 13.02
N ALA A 508 -20.03 20.63 12.46
CA ALA A 508 -18.93 21.38 11.86
C ALA A 508 -18.43 20.76 10.56
N THR A 509 -18.03 21.64 9.64
CA THR A 509 -17.24 21.28 8.46
C THR A 509 -15.75 21.47 8.76
N LEU A 510 -14.87 20.90 7.94
CA LEU A 510 -13.42 21.07 8.10
C LEU A 510 -12.96 22.55 8.06
N PRO A 511 -13.49 23.43 7.21
CA PRO A 511 -13.22 24.87 7.30
C PRO A 511 -13.58 25.47 8.66
N VAL A 512 -14.73 25.09 9.24
CA VAL A 512 -15.15 25.57 10.57
C VAL A 512 -14.19 25.06 11.66
N LEU A 513 -13.72 23.82 11.57
CA LEU A 513 -12.69 23.31 12.48
C LEU A 513 -11.38 24.10 12.36
N SER A 514 -10.97 24.45 11.14
CA SER A 514 -9.77 25.26 10.91
C SER A 514 -9.88 26.63 11.56
N ASP A 515 -11.04 27.26 11.50
CA ASP A 515 -11.31 28.53 12.18
C ASP A 515 -11.21 28.40 13.70
N TYR A 516 -11.84 27.36 14.27
CA TYR A 516 -11.74 27.07 15.71
C TYR A 516 -10.31 26.84 16.17
N LEU A 517 -9.55 26.04 15.43
CA LEU A 517 -8.15 25.74 15.75
C LEU A 517 -7.26 26.98 15.63
N SER A 518 -7.53 27.86 14.66
CA SER A 518 -6.80 29.12 14.50
C SER A 518 -6.95 30.02 15.72
N ASP A 519 -8.18 30.28 16.15
CA ASP A 519 -8.42 31.12 17.34
C ASP A 519 -7.85 30.47 18.61
N TYR A 520 -8.02 29.15 18.76
CA TYR A 520 -7.47 28.39 19.88
C TYR A 520 -5.93 28.49 19.95
N ASN A 521 -5.25 28.33 18.82
CA ASN A 521 -3.79 28.43 18.76
C ASN A 521 -3.31 29.87 19.00
N ASN A 522 -4.00 30.85 18.42
CA ASN A 522 -3.64 32.27 18.55
C ASN A 522 -3.79 32.75 20.00
N ILE A 523 -4.89 32.41 20.68
CA ILE A 523 -5.08 32.82 22.08
C ILE A 523 -4.02 32.17 22.99
N ARG A 524 -3.65 30.91 22.75
CA ARG A 524 -2.59 30.21 23.50
C ARG A 524 -1.20 30.79 23.25
N ALA A 525 -0.93 31.22 22.01
CA ALA A 525 0.33 31.84 21.67
C ALA A 525 0.49 33.21 22.33
N ILE A 526 -0.57 34.04 22.31
CA ILE A 526 -0.57 35.40 22.86
C ILE A 526 -0.65 35.40 24.39
N TYR A 527 -1.49 34.52 24.97
CA TYR A 527 -1.82 34.50 26.40
C TYR A 527 -1.46 33.17 27.08
N LYS A 528 -0.19 32.74 26.96
CA LYS A 528 0.30 31.42 27.43
C LYS A 528 -0.14 30.99 28.84
N ASN A 529 -0.29 31.93 29.78
CA ASN A 529 -0.62 31.64 31.18
C ASN A 529 -2.04 32.06 31.60
N ARG A 530 -2.88 32.57 30.68
CA ARG A 530 -4.29 32.89 30.94
C ARG A 530 -5.21 31.85 30.28
N PHE A 531 -6.50 31.91 30.60
CA PHE A 531 -7.54 31.08 30.00
C PHE A 531 -7.37 29.57 30.22
N LYS A 532 -6.71 29.19 31.32
CA LYS A 532 -6.42 27.78 31.62
C LYS A 532 -7.71 26.98 31.84
N SER A 533 -8.70 27.58 32.50
CA SER A 533 -9.98 26.92 32.75
C SER A 533 -10.74 26.72 31.46
N LEU A 534 -10.81 27.71 30.57
CA LEU A 534 -11.41 27.55 29.24
C LEU A 534 -10.72 26.44 28.42
N HIS A 535 -9.38 26.41 28.39
CA HIS A 535 -8.65 25.36 27.66
C HIS A 535 -8.89 23.97 28.25
N HIS A 536 -8.90 23.87 29.58
CA HIS A 536 -9.18 22.61 30.28
C HIS A 536 -10.58 22.10 29.96
N TYR A 537 -11.58 22.99 30.07
CA TYR A 537 -12.97 22.70 29.75
C TYR A 537 -13.13 22.17 28.34
N LEU A 538 -12.64 22.90 27.32
CA LEU A 538 -12.75 22.46 25.92
C LEU A 538 -12.10 21.10 25.69
N ASN A 539 -10.92 20.87 26.28
CA ASN A 539 -10.23 19.60 26.14
C ASN A 539 -11.04 18.44 26.73
N GLN A 540 -11.53 18.59 27.96
CA GLN A 540 -12.30 17.54 28.60
C GLN A 540 -13.66 17.32 27.93
N THR A 541 -14.31 18.38 27.47
CA THR A 541 -15.55 18.33 26.68
C THR A 541 -15.36 17.42 25.46
N LEU A 542 -14.32 17.68 24.67
CA LEU A 542 -14.02 16.86 23.50
C LEU A 542 -13.68 15.41 23.89
N ASP A 543 -12.95 15.20 25.00
CA ASP A 543 -12.66 13.86 25.52
C ASP A 543 -13.94 13.07 25.85
N LEU A 544 -14.96 13.72 26.44
CA LEU A 544 -16.25 13.10 26.71
C LEU A 544 -17.02 12.77 25.41
N MET A 545 -16.96 13.65 24.40
CA MET A 545 -17.55 13.37 23.07
C MET A 545 -16.89 12.15 22.44
N ILE A 546 -15.55 12.07 22.46
CA ILE A 546 -14.78 10.95 21.92
C ILE A 546 -15.12 9.66 22.69
N ALA A 547 -15.19 9.73 24.02
CA ALA A 547 -15.56 8.57 24.84
C ALA A 547 -16.97 8.04 24.51
N SER A 548 -17.91 8.92 24.17
CA SER A 548 -19.28 8.52 23.80
C SER A 548 -19.36 7.66 22.54
N LEU A 549 -18.39 7.79 21.63
CA LEU A 549 -18.31 7.02 20.39
C LEU A 549 -18.05 5.52 20.63
N ARG A 550 -17.54 5.14 21.81
CA ARG A 550 -17.36 3.72 22.17
C ARG A 550 -18.68 2.97 22.33
N TYR A 551 -19.77 3.70 22.56
CA TYR A 551 -21.08 3.12 22.87
C TYR A 551 -22.14 3.43 21.80
N ASN A 552 -21.91 4.43 20.95
CA ASN A 552 -22.90 4.95 19.99
C ASN A 552 -22.31 5.15 18.59
N ASN A 553 -23.13 4.98 17.55
CA ASN A 553 -22.72 5.18 16.13
C ASN A 553 -22.42 6.63 15.76
N SER A 554 -22.88 7.57 16.56
CA SER A 554 -22.54 8.99 16.50
C SER A 554 -22.38 9.50 17.93
N VAL A 555 -21.88 10.72 18.07
CA VAL A 555 -21.86 11.38 19.37
C VAL A 555 -23.31 11.61 19.82
N ALA A 556 -23.74 10.88 20.85
CA ALA A 556 -25.08 11.04 21.41
C ALA A 556 -25.11 12.26 22.33
N LEU A 557 -25.95 13.24 21.99
CA LEU A 557 -26.14 14.46 22.77
C LEU A 557 -27.50 14.43 23.47
N PRO A 558 -27.63 14.97 24.70
CA PRO A 558 -26.58 15.66 25.46
C PRO A 558 -25.69 14.69 26.27
N ILE A 559 -24.49 15.16 26.65
CA ILE A 559 -23.47 14.39 27.37
C ILE A 559 -23.49 14.80 28.85
N ALA A 560 -23.57 13.81 29.75
CA ALA A 560 -23.56 14.06 31.20
C ALA A 560 -22.21 14.63 31.66
N ARG A 561 -22.22 15.72 32.43
CA ARG A 561 -21.01 16.28 33.04
C ARG A 561 -20.62 15.53 34.32
N PRO A 562 -19.33 15.35 34.61
CA PRO A 562 -18.88 14.97 35.94
C PRO A 562 -19.26 16.03 36.98
N ALA A 563 -19.74 15.60 38.15
CA ALA A 563 -20.12 16.51 39.23
C ALA A 563 -18.97 17.42 39.71
N SER A 564 -17.72 16.98 39.52
CA SER A 564 -16.51 17.76 39.85
C SER A 564 -16.33 19.03 39.01
N TRP A 565 -17.05 19.20 37.89
CA TRP A 565 -16.91 20.36 37.02
C TRP A 565 -17.74 21.57 37.47
N TYR A 566 -18.69 21.40 38.39
CA TYR A 566 -19.52 22.50 38.91
C TYR A 566 -18.67 23.59 39.59
N GLU A 567 -17.54 23.22 40.19
CA GLU A 567 -16.61 24.17 40.81
C GLU A 567 -15.79 24.96 39.77
N GLU A 568 -15.64 24.43 38.56
CA GLU A 568 -14.86 25.03 37.46
C GLU A 568 -15.70 25.99 36.58
N GLU A 569 -17.03 25.87 36.59
CA GLU A 569 -17.93 26.66 35.73
C GLU A 569 -17.77 28.17 35.91
N LYS A 570 -17.52 28.62 37.14
CA LYS A 570 -17.29 30.04 37.42
C LYS A 570 -16.00 30.53 36.75
N ALA A 571 -14.91 29.79 36.89
CA ALA A 571 -13.62 30.16 36.31
C ALA A 571 -13.65 30.14 34.77
N VAL A 572 -14.33 29.14 34.18
CA VAL A 572 -14.57 29.08 32.72
C VAL A 572 -15.44 30.25 32.25
N SER A 573 -16.47 30.62 33.02
CA SER A 573 -17.35 31.75 32.71
C SER A 573 -16.62 33.10 32.76
N GLU A 574 -15.70 33.28 33.70
CA GLU A 574 -14.82 34.45 33.78
C GLU A 574 -13.83 34.49 32.60
N ASP A 575 -13.21 33.36 32.28
CA ASP A 575 -12.32 33.23 31.12
C ASP A 575 -13.05 33.60 29.83
N ILE A 576 -14.22 33.00 29.55
CA ILE A 576 -14.96 33.26 28.30
C ILE A 576 -15.52 34.69 28.24
N ALA A 577 -15.92 35.28 29.36
CA ALA A 577 -16.34 36.69 29.39
C ALA A 577 -15.20 37.62 28.98
N ALA A 578 -13.99 37.39 29.51
CA ALA A 578 -12.81 38.14 29.13
C ALA A 578 -12.44 37.91 27.64
N VAL A 579 -12.56 36.69 27.11
CA VAL A 579 -12.33 36.44 25.67
C VAL A 579 -13.36 37.16 24.80
N LYS A 580 -14.63 37.22 25.23
CA LYS A 580 -15.69 37.98 24.55
C LYS A 580 -15.40 39.47 24.54
N GLU A 581 -14.96 40.03 25.65
CA GLU A 581 -14.59 41.46 25.77
C GLU A 581 -13.42 41.82 24.83
N MET A 582 -12.50 40.89 24.57
CA MET A 582 -11.40 41.13 23.64
C MET A 582 -11.85 41.28 22.18
N GLY A 583 -12.94 40.61 21.77
CA GLY A 583 -13.52 40.72 20.42
C GLY A 583 -12.68 40.17 19.26
N VAL A 584 -11.52 39.56 19.52
CA VAL A 584 -10.57 39.08 18.49
C VAL A 584 -10.51 37.55 18.33
N PHE A 585 -11.24 36.79 19.15
CA PHE A 585 -11.34 35.32 19.06
C PHE A 585 -12.80 34.84 18.95
N PRO A 586 -13.57 35.33 17.97
CA PRO A 586 -15.00 35.04 17.87
C PRO A 586 -15.30 33.55 17.64
N LYS A 587 -14.40 32.82 16.99
CA LYS A 587 -14.59 31.39 16.67
C LYS A 587 -14.31 30.51 17.86
N LEU A 588 -13.38 30.88 18.73
CA LEU A 588 -13.21 30.21 20.03
C LEU A 588 -14.43 30.39 20.93
N VAL A 589 -15.03 31.59 20.92
CA VAL A 589 -16.28 31.85 21.65
C VAL A 589 -17.43 31.01 21.08
N GLU A 590 -17.59 30.98 19.76
CA GLU A 590 -18.57 30.14 19.08
C GLU A 590 -18.39 28.67 19.45
N LEU A 591 -17.16 28.14 19.40
CA LEU A 591 -16.85 26.77 19.78
C LEU A 591 -17.35 26.48 21.20
N TYR A 592 -16.97 27.31 22.18
CA TYR A 592 -17.40 27.15 23.57
C TYR A 592 -18.92 27.12 23.70
N GLU A 593 -19.62 28.11 23.13
CA GLU A 593 -21.07 28.23 23.25
C GLU A 593 -21.81 27.07 22.59
N ARG A 594 -21.24 26.51 21.52
CA ARG A 594 -21.83 25.37 20.82
C ARG A 594 -21.62 24.10 21.61
N VAL A 595 -20.42 23.82 22.09
CA VAL A 595 -20.19 22.59 22.87
C VAL A 595 -20.93 22.65 24.20
N SER A 596 -20.95 23.79 24.90
CA SER A 596 -21.55 23.92 26.23
C SER A 596 -23.06 23.67 26.26
N LYS A 597 -23.76 23.89 25.14
CA LYS A 597 -25.21 23.62 24.99
C LYS A 597 -25.57 22.14 25.11
N TYR A 598 -24.62 21.25 24.85
CA TYR A 598 -24.88 19.83 24.79
C TYR A 598 -24.46 19.07 26.03
N TYR A 599 -24.19 19.76 27.13
CA TYR A 599 -23.88 19.13 28.40
C TYR A 599 -24.88 19.55 29.47
N TYR A 600 -25.26 18.60 30.34
CA TYR A 600 -26.18 18.82 31.46
C TYR A 600 -25.62 18.28 32.77
#